data_AF-A0A5J5EG83-F1
#
_entry.id   AF-A0A5J5EG83-F1
#
_cell.length_a   1.000
_cell.length_b   1.000
_cell.length_c   1.000
_cell.angle_alpha   90.00
_cell.angle_beta   90.00
_cell.angle_gamma   90.00
#
_symmetry.space_group_name_H-M   'P 1'
#
loop_
_entity.id
_entity.type
_entity.pdbx_description
1 polymer ?
#
loop_
_entity_poly.entity_id
_entity_poly.type
_entity_poly.pdbx_seq_one_letter_code
_entity_poly.pdbx_strand_id
1 'polypeptide(L)'
;LRTTEKRIAKLTGIAEVKYDCCIKGCISYSLPKYAQLEQCPMKDCKHPRYRTSTERQEAYAQHTYIPVAHRLRLMYADRQRAKEMMDYRYRCLEDRKNNVRSDFWTG
;
A
#
# COMPACT_ATOMS: atom_id res chain seq x y z
N LEU A 1 -20.77 -8.83 -11.26
CA LEU A 1 -19.46 -8.23 -10.88
C LEU A 1 -18.65 -9.02 -9.83
N ARG A 2 -19.23 -9.92 -9.01
CA ARG A 2 -18.52 -10.61 -7.90
C ARG A 2 -17.70 -11.87 -8.24
N THR A 3 -17.82 -12.43 -9.44
CA THR A 3 -17.26 -13.76 -9.79
C THR A 3 -15.83 -13.70 -10.32
N THR A 4 -15.49 -12.66 -11.09
CA THR A 4 -14.16 -12.52 -11.70
C THR A 4 -13.09 -12.18 -10.66
N GLU A 5 -13.35 -11.23 -9.76
CA GLU A 5 -12.40 -10.84 -8.69
C GLU A 5 -12.12 -11.99 -7.72
N LYS A 6 -13.17 -12.69 -7.28
CA LYS A 6 -13.01 -13.89 -6.43
C LYS A 6 -12.24 -15.00 -7.12
N ARG A 7 -12.45 -15.19 -8.42
CA ARG A 7 -11.71 -16.16 -9.22
C ARG A 7 -10.24 -15.76 -9.38
N ILE A 8 -9.95 -14.49 -9.64
CA ILE A 8 -8.58 -13.96 -9.72
C ILE A 8 -7.86 -14.11 -8.39
N ALA A 9 -8.51 -13.77 -7.26
CA ALA A 9 -7.93 -13.94 -5.94
C ALA A 9 -7.62 -15.42 -5.63
N LYS A 10 -8.53 -16.34 -6.00
CA LYS A 10 -8.33 -17.79 -5.84
C LYS A 10 -7.16 -18.31 -6.68
N LEU A 11 -7.01 -17.84 -7.91
CA LEU A 11 -5.96 -18.31 -8.83
C LEU A 11 -4.59 -17.70 -8.52
N THR A 12 -4.55 -16.42 -8.14
CA THR A 12 -3.29 -15.68 -7.96
C THR A 12 -2.82 -15.65 -6.50
N GLY A 13 -3.70 -15.97 -5.54
CA GLY A 13 -3.46 -15.76 -4.12
C GLY A 13 -3.40 -14.29 -3.71
N ILE A 14 -3.66 -13.35 -4.63
CA ILE A 14 -3.64 -11.92 -4.37
C ILE A 14 -5.06 -11.48 -4.02
N ALA A 15 -5.26 -11.17 -2.74
CA ALA A 15 -6.50 -10.57 -2.25
C ALA A 15 -6.31 -9.07 -2.00
N GLU A 16 -7.30 -8.28 -2.37
CA GLU A 16 -7.36 -6.88 -1.95
C GLU A 16 -7.53 -6.77 -0.44
N VAL A 17 -6.81 -5.85 0.19
CA VAL A 17 -6.95 -5.53 1.61
C VAL A 17 -7.55 -4.14 1.73
N LYS A 18 -8.65 -4.01 2.46
CA LYS A 18 -9.26 -2.71 2.74
C LYS A 18 -8.78 -2.20 4.08
N TYR A 19 -8.30 -0.96 4.09
CA TYR A 19 -7.92 -0.27 5.31
C TYR A 19 -8.74 0.99 5.47
N ASP A 20 -9.15 1.25 6.71
CA ASP A 20 -9.79 2.52 7.03
C ASP A 20 -8.78 3.66 6.86
N CYS A 21 -9.30 4.83 6.50
CA CYS A 21 -8.53 6.07 6.46
C CYS A 21 -9.39 7.25 6.91
N CYS A 22 -8.70 8.34 7.26
CA CYS A 22 -9.38 9.60 7.50
C CYS A 22 -9.99 10.10 6.18
N ILE A 23 -11.22 10.61 6.21
CA ILE A 23 -11.91 11.17 5.03
C ILE A 23 -11.15 12.34 4.40
N LYS A 24 -10.34 13.06 5.18
CA LYS A 24 -9.46 14.13 4.69
C LYS A 24 -8.11 13.63 4.14
N GLY A 25 -7.89 12.31 4.08
CA GLY A 25 -6.65 11.72 3.57
C GLY A 25 -5.43 11.85 4.50
N CYS A 26 -5.59 12.35 5.73
CA CYS A 26 -4.45 12.64 6.61
C CYS A 26 -3.67 11.40 7.06
N ILE A 27 -4.34 10.25 7.17
CA ILE A 27 -3.77 9.02 7.73
C ILE A 27 -4.54 7.79 7.25
N SER A 28 -3.83 6.67 7.10
CA SER A 28 -4.43 5.33 7.06
C SER A 28 -4.25 4.61 8.38
N TYR A 29 -5.32 3.94 8.83
CA TYR A 29 -5.33 3.11 10.04
C TYR A 29 -4.79 1.69 9.78
N SER A 30 -3.93 1.51 8.77
CA SER A 30 -3.39 0.20 8.37
C SER A 30 -2.36 -0.38 9.33
N LEU A 31 -1.75 0.44 10.19
CA LEU A 31 -0.73 0.00 11.15
C LEU A 31 -1.35 -0.41 12.49
N PRO A 32 -0.83 -1.46 13.15
CA PRO A 32 -1.37 -1.94 14.44
C PRO A 32 -1.44 -0.87 15.53
N LYS A 33 -0.47 0.07 15.56
CA LYS A 33 -0.46 1.20 16.51
C LYS A 33 -1.66 2.14 16.37
N TYR A 34 -2.39 2.08 15.26
CA TYR A 34 -3.57 2.91 15.00
C TYR A 34 -4.89 2.15 15.14
N ALA A 35 -4.85 0.88 15.56
CA ALA A 35 -6.04 0.04 15.65
C ALA A 35 -7.11 0.62 16.59
N GLN A 36 -6.68 1.15 17.74
CA GLN A 36 -7.54 1.70 18.79
C GLN A 36 -7.89 3.18 18.58
N LEU A 37 -7.45 3.80 17.48
CA LEU A 37 -7.80 5.19 17.20
C LEU A 37 -9.21 5.27 16.63
N GLU A 38 -10.09 5.94 17.36
CA GLU A 38 -11.46 6.24 16.94
C GLU A 38 -11.59 7.60 16.23
N GLN A 39 -10.52 8.39 16.21
CA GLN A 39 -10.47 9.69 15.53
C GLN A 39 -9.09 9.94 14.93
N CYS A 40 -9.00 10.88 14.00
CA CYS A 40 -7.73 11.27 13.39
C CYS A 40 -6.80 11.88 14.45
N PRO A 41 -5.53 11.42 14.58
CA PRO A 41 -4.60 11.94 15.58
C PRO A 41 -4.00 13.31 15.20
N MET A 42 -4.24 13.80 13.98
CA MET A 42 -3.76 15.11 13.54
C MET A 42 -4.53 16.22 14.26
N LYS A 43 -3.80 17.17 14.86
CA LYS A 43 -4.35 18.25 15.68
C LYS A 43 -5.41 19.08 14.95
N ASP A 44 -5.22 19.32 13.65
CA ASP A 44 -6.08 20.17 12.82
C ASP A 44 -7.23 19.40 12.15
N CYS A 45 -7.28 18.07 12.32
CA CYS A 45 -8.32 17.23 11.72
C CYS A 45 -9.30 16.71 12.77
N LYS A 46 -8.81 15.92 13.73
CA LYS A 46 -9.61 15.24 14.78
C LYS A 46 -10.91 14.59 14.30
N HIS A 47 -11.03 14.27 13.01
CA HIS A 47 -12.27 13.75 12.45
C HIS A 47 -12.54 12.33 12.99
N PRO A 48 -13.78 12.01 13.37
CA PRO A 48 -14.12 10.66 13.79
C PRO A 48 -13.81 9.65 12.67
N ARG A 49 -13.30 8.48 13.05
CA ARG A 49 -13.00 7.39 12.12
C ARG A 49 -14.28 6.72 11.63
N TYR A 50 -15.25 6.56 12.52
CA TYR A 50 -16.50 5.84 12.25
C TYR A 50 -17.71 6.77 12.27
N ARG A 51 -18.67 6.50 11.38
CA ARG A 51 -20.04 7.04 11.41
C ARG A 51 -20.99 5.96 11.92
N THR A 52 -22.03 6.38 12.63
CA THR A 52 -23.13 5.48 13.00
C THR A 52 -24.14 5.45 11.87
N SER A 53 -24.27 4.32 11.18
CA SER A 53 -25.34 4.13 10.19
C SER A 53 -26.18 2.93 10.61
N THR A 54 -27.47 3.19 10.81
CA THR A 54 -28.61 2.25 10.94
C THR A 54 -28.52 1.05 11.88
N GLU A 55 -27.36 0.72 12.48
CA GLU A 55 -27.10 -0.26 13.55
C GLU A 55 -25.60 -0.66 13.64
N ARG A 56 -24.74 -0.20 12.72
CA ARG A 56 -23.31 -0.57 12.67
C ARG A 56 -22.39 0.64 12.60
N GLN A 57 -21.23 0.54 13.25
CA GLN A 57 -20.12 1.47 13.03
C GLN A 57 -19.50 1.18 11.67
N GLU A 58 -19.46 2.19 10.80
CA GLU A 58 -18.83 2.12 9.49
C GLU A 58 -17.75 3.18 9.39
N ALA A 59 -16.59 2.87 8.83
CA ALA A 59 -15.55 3.87 8.63
C ALA A 59 -16.02 4.96 7.64
N TYR A 60 -15.67 6.23 7.90
CA TYR A 60 -16.03 7.32 7.01
C TYR A 60 -15.40 7.19 5.62
N ALA A 61 -14.20 6.61 5.55
CA ALA A 61 -13.48 6.35 4.31
C ALA A 61 -12.61 5.10 4.45
N GLN A 62 -12.44 4.39 3.34
CA GLN A 62 -11.55 3.25 3.21
C GLN A 62 -10.74 3.37 1.91
N HIS A 63 -9.53 2.82 1.91
CA HIS A 63 -8.73 2.66 0.70
C HIS A 63 -8.36 1.20 0.50
N THR A 64 -8.08 0.84 -0.76
CA THR A 64 -7.69 -0.51 -1.15
C THR A 64 -6.18 -0.60 -1.28
N TYR A 65 -5.60 -1.56 -0.58
CA TYR A 65 -4.20 -1.95 -0.70
C TYR A 65 -4.10 -3.27 -1.46
N ILE A 66 -3.30 -3.28 -2.52
CA ILE A 66 -2.90 -4.50 -3.23
C ILE A 66 -1.55 -4.95 -2.67
N PRO A 67 -1.46 -6.10 -1.97
CA PRO A 67 -0.22 -6.55 -1.37
C PRO A 67 0.90 -6.75 -2.40
N VAL A 68 1.92 -5.90 -2.33
CA VAL A 68 3.10 -6.02 -3.20
C VAL A 68 4.08 -7.10 -2.73
N ALA A 69 3.94 -7.57 -1.48
CA ALA A 69 4.84 -8.57 -0.89
C ALA A 69 4.95 -9.85 -1.73
N HIS A 70 3.86 -10.33 -2.33
CA HIS A 70 3.89 -11.50 -3.22
C HIS A 70 4.73 -11.23 -4.47
N ARG A 71 4.57 -10.06 -5.09
CA ARG A 71 5.37 -9.66 -6.27
C ARG A 71 6.83 -9.56 -5.92
N LEU A 72 7.16 -8.96 -4.77
CA LEU A 72 8.54 -8.87 -4.28
C LEU A 72 9.15 -10.25 -4.06
N ARG A 73 8.45 -11.17 -3.39
CA ARG A 73 8.94 -12.56 -3.18
C ARG A 73 9.24 -13.26 -4.50
N LEU A 74 8.36 -13.12 -5.50
CA LEU A 74 8.57 -13.70 -6.83
C LEU A 74 9.76 -13.07 -7.54
N MET A 75 9.94 -11.75 -7.46
CA MET A 75 11.11 -11.08 -8.05
C MET A 75 12.42 -11.49 -7.40
N TYR A 76 12.44 -11.73 -6.09
CA TYR A 76 13.63 -12.23 -5.38
C TYR A 76 13.90 -13.72 -5.61
N ALA A 77 12.89 -14.51 -5.97
CA ALA A 77 13.06 -15.92 -6.29
C ALA A 77 13.74 -16.14 -7.65
N ASP A 78 13.62 -15.18 -8.58
CA ASP A 78 14.32 -15.20 -9.86
C ASP A 78 15.72 -14.60 -9.72
N ARG A 79 16.76 -15.35 -10.14
CA ARG A 79 18.16 -14.95 -9.94
C ARG A 79 18.51 -13.65 -10.65
N GLN A 80 18.02 -13.45 -11.87
CA GLN A 80 18.35 -12.27 -12.67
C GLN A 80 17.67 -11.03 -12.09
N ARG A 81 16.38 -11.11 -11.77
CA ARG A 81 15.64 -10.02 -11.12
C ARG A 81 16.14 -9.72 -9.73
N ALA A 82 16.48 -10.72 -8.93
CA ALA A 82 17.07 -10.50 -7.61
C ALA A 82 18.37 -9.68 -7.71
N LYS A 83 19.23 -10.02 -8.68
CA LYS A 83 20.45 -9.25 -8.97
C LYS A 83 20.12 -7.80 -9.33
N GLU A 84 19.16 -7.57 -10.22
CA GLU A 84 18.73 -6.22 -10.60
C GLU A 84 18.22 -5.41 -9.40
N MET A 85 17.37 -6.00 -8.55
CA MET A 85 16.81 -5.33 -7.37
C MET A 85 17.87 -4.94 -6.34
N MET A 86 18.89 -5.80 -6.16
CA MET A 86 19.98 -5.57 -5.20
C MET A 86 21.01 -4.57 -5.75
N ASP A 87 21.32 -4.64 -7.05
CA ASP A 87 22.33 -3.79 -7.68
C ASP A 87 21.80 -2.38 -8.03
N TYR A 88 20.48 -2.22 -8.21
CA TYR A 88 19.85 -0.95 -8.63
C TYR A 88 20.28 0.25 -7.78
N ARG A 89 20.20 0.13 -6.45
CA ARG A 89 20.54 1.22 -5.54
C ARG A 89 21.99 1.70 -5.70
N TYR A 90 22.92 0.77 -5.93
CA TYR A 90 24.33 1.10 -6.12
C TYR A 90 24.55 1.85 -7.44
N ARG A 91 23.92 1.39 -8.53
CA ARG A 91 23.97 2.06 -9.84
C ARG A 91 23.44 3.49 -9.78
N CYS A 92 22.28 3.72 -9.16
CA CYS A 92 21.73 5.08 -9.02
C CYS A 92 22.63 6.02 -8.19
N LEU A 93 23.37 5.50 -7.20
CA LEU A 93 24.31 6.29 -6.44
C LEU A 93 25.54 6.70 -7.26
N GLU A 94 25.99 5.85 -8.18
CA GLU A 94 27.06 6.19 -9.13
C GLU A 94 26.59 7.22 -10.17
N ASP A 95 25.40 7.04 -10.74
CA ASP A 95 24.84 7.97 -11.72
C ASP A 95 24.64 9.37 -11.13
N ARG A 96 24.21 9.46 -9.86
CA ARG A 96 24.12 10.74 -9.13
C ARG A 96 25.46 11.46 -9.03
N LYS A 97 26.59 10.75 -8.87
CA LYS A 97 27.93 11.38 -8.84
C LYS A 97 28.29 12.01 -10.18
N ASN A 98 27.76 11.45 -11.26
CA ASN A 98 27.94 11.95 -12.63
C ASN A 98 26.90 13.01 -13.03
N ASN A 99 26.12 13.51 -12.07
CA ASN A 99 25.02 14.46 -12.28
C ASN A 99 23.93 13.94 -13.25
N VAL A 100 23.81 12.61 -13.38
CA VAL A 100 22.77 11.94 -14.15
C VAL A 100 21.69 11.46 -13.17
N ARG A 101 20.43 11.85 -13.40
CA ARG A 101 19.28 11.22 -12.74
C ARG A 101 18.75 10.13 -13.64
N SER A 102 19.11 8.88 -13.33
CA SER A 102 18.59 7.68 -14.00
C SER A 102 17.66 6.93 -13.04
N ASP A 103 16.55 6.44 -13.57
CA ASP A 103 15.67 5.44 -12.95
C ASP A 103 15.54 4.29 -13.97
N PHE A 104 15.19 3.08 -13.53
CA PHE A 104 14.82 1.99 -14.44
C PHE A 104 13.58 2.35 -15.28
N TRP A 105 12.79 3.33 -14.83
CA TRP A 105 11.69 3.92 -15.58
C TRP A 105 12.13 5.25 -16.21
N THR A 106 12.42 5.21 -17.51
CA THR A 106 12.84 6.40 -18.29
C THR A 106 11.67 7.27 -18.79
N GLY A 107 10.44 6.97 -18.40
CA GLY A 107 9.24 7.45 -19.10
C GLY A 107 8.91 6.55 -20.29
#